data_AF-A0A2V6HG97-F1
#
_entry.id   AF-A0A2V6HG97-F1
#
_cell.length_a   1.000
_cell.length_b   1.000
_cell.length_c   1.000
_cell.angle_alpha   90.00
_cell.angle_beta   90.00
_cell.angle_gamma   90.00
#
_symmetry.space_group_name_H-M   'P 1'
#
loop_
_entity.id
_entity.type
_entity.pdbx_description
1 polymer ?
#
loop_
_entity_poly.entity_id
_entity_poly.type
_entity_poly.pdbx_seq_one_letter_code
_entity_poly.pdbx_strand_id
1 'polypeptide(L)'
;MKADCVHRIVVACVTGFIAFGLISLETASALAQEASHARTPAPDWQLNDLDGKTVKFSDFRGKVVILDFWATWCAPCRVEIPNFVELQKQYGDRV
;
A
#
# COMPACT_ATOMS: atom_id res chain seq x y z
N MET A 1 -46.40 -32.02 6.01
CA MET A 1 -45.66 -32.12 7.29
C MET A 1 -44.15 -32.31 7.11
N LYS A 2 -43.64 -33.24 6.28
CA LYS A 2 -42.18 -33.39 6.04
C LYS A 2 -41.60 -32.49 4.94
N ALA A 3 -42.37 -32.22 3.88
CA ALA A 3 -41.92 -31.39 2.75
C ALA A 3 -41.81 -29.89 3.09
N ASP A 4 -42.68 -29.41 3.98
CA ASP A 4 -42.75 -27.99 4.39
C ASP A 4 -41.53 -27.57 5.22
N CYS A 5 -40.95 -28.51 5.97
CA CYS A 5 -39.73 -28.29 6.75
C CYS A 5 -38.50 -28.16 5.83
N VAL A 6 -38.39 -29.04 4.83
CA VAL A 6 -37.28 -29.02 3.86
C VAL A 6 -37.31 -27.75 3.01
N HIS A 7 -38.50 -27.32 2.57
CA HIS A 7 -38.64 -26.10 1.76
C HIS A 7 -38.23 -24.83 2.54
N ARG A 8 -38.62 -24.73 3.82
CA ARG A 8 -38.27 -23.57 4.67
C ARG A 8 -36.78 -23.51 5.02
N ILE A 9 -36.13 -24.67 5.18
CA ILE A 9 -34.68 -24.74 5.41
C ILE A 9 -33.91 -24.31 4.16
N VAL A 10 -34.29 -24.81 2.98
CA VAL A 10 -33.63 -24.46 1.72
C VAL A 10 -33.78 -22.97 1.41
N VAL A 11 -34.98 -22.40 1.59
CA VAL A 11 -35.21 -20.96 1.37
C VAL A 11 -34.39 -20.10 2.33
N ALA A 12 -34.28 -20.48 3.61
CA ALA A 12 -33.47 -19.74 4.60
C ALA A 12 -31.96 -19.79 4.29
N CYS A 13 -31.45 -20.93 3.80
CA CYS A 13 -30.06 -21.03 3.39
C CYS A 13 -29.78 -20.17 2.15
N VAL A 14 -30.66 -20.20 1.14
CA VAL A 14 -30.47 -19.45 -0.11
C VAL A 14 -30.55 -17.94 0.13
N THR A 15 -31.50 -17.46 0.94
CA THR A 15 -31.58 -16.03 1.27
C THR A 15 -30.42 -15.57 2.16
N GLY A 16 -29.93 -16.44 3.05
CA GLY A 16 -28.73 -16.18 3.85
C GLY A 16 -27.45 -16.04 3.00
N PHE A 17 -27.26 -16.92 2.01
CA PHE A 17 -26.11 -16.84 1.10
C PHE A 17 -26.17 -15.61 0.19
N ILE A 18 -27.36 -15.22 -0.29
CA ILE A 18 -27.54 -14.01 -1.11
C ILE A 18 -27.28 -12.74 -0.28
N ALA A 19 -27.79 -12.67 0.95
CA ALA A 19 -27.53 -11.54 1.84
C ALA A 19 -26.03 -11.40 2.19
N PHE A 20 -25.34 -12.53 2.43
CA PHE A 20 -23.90 -12.53 2.74
C PHE A 20 -23.04 -12.15 1.52
N GLY A 21 -23.45 -12.58 0.32
CA GLY A 21 -22.81 -12.19 -0.94
C GLY A 21 -22.97 -10.71 -1.28
N LEU A 22 -24.15 -10.13 -1.02
CA LEU A 22 -24.41 -8.70 -1.26
C LEU A 22 -23.64 -7.80 -0.29
N ILE A 23 -23.56 -8.18 1.00
CA ILE A 23 -22.79 -7.43 2.02
C ILE A 23 -21.28 -7.42 1.73
N SER A 24 -20.76 -8.42 1.00
CA SER A 24 -19.34 -8.50 0.64
C SER A 24 -18.95 -7.61 -0.56
N LEU A 25 -19.91 -7.14 -1.36
CA LEU A 25 -19.62 -6.37 -2.57
C LEU A 25 -19.32 -4.88 -2.29
N GLU A 26 -19.76 -4.33 -1.16
CA GLU A 26 -19.66 -2.90 -0.82
C GLU A 26 -18.35 -2.51 -0.10
N THR A 27 -17.57 -3.47 0.43
CA THR A 27 -16.34 -3.18 1.21
C THR A 27 -15.07 -3.04 0.36
N ALA A 28 -15.12 -3.40 -0.93
CA ALA A 28 -13.95 -3.34 -1.81
C ALA A 28 -13.59 -1.90 -2.25
N SER A 29 -14.56 -0.97 -2.32
CA SER A 29 -14.32 0.37 -2.87
C SER A 29 -13.79 1.38 -1.83
N ALA A 30 -13.77 1.06 -0.54
CA ALA A 30 -13.35 1.99 0.51
C ALA A 30 -11.82 2.10 0.68
N LEU A 31 -11.03 1.13 0.19
CA LEU A 31 -9.55 1.17 0.26
C LEU A 31 -8.90 1.80 -0.97
N ALA A 32 -9.67 2.04 -2.05
CA ALA A 32 -9.15 2.53 -3.31
C ALA A 32 -9.16 4.07 -3.42
N GLN A 33 -9.75 4.78 -2.46
CA GLN A 33 -10.07 6.21 -2.57
C GLN A 33 -9.34 7.04 -1.52
N GLU A 34 -8.01 7.06 -1.53
CA GLU A 34 -7.23 8.21 -1.03
C GLU A 34 -5.90 8.29 -1.78
N ALA A 35 -5.92 8.93 -2.94
CA ALA A 35 -4.73 9.52 -3.55
C ALA A 35 -5.13 10.44 -4.71
N SER A 36 -5.98 11.45 -4.47
CA SER A 36 -6.02 12.60 -5.37
C SER A 36 -4.73 13.40 -5.15
N HIS A 37 -3.67 13.03 -5.87
CA HIS A 37 -2.40 13.76 -5.85
C HIS A 37 -2.59 15.11 -6.53
N ALA A 38 -3.10 16.10 -5.78
CA ALA A 38 -2.75 17.48 -6.06
C ALA A 38 -1.21 17.58 -6.04
N ARG A 39 -0.62 18.38 -6.94
CA ARG A 39 0.82 18.67 -6.92
C ARG A 39 1.16 19.57 -5.73
N THR A 40 1.14 18.99 -4.54
CA THR A 40 1.62 19.61 -3.31
C THR A 40 3.11 19.30 -3.21
N PRO A 41 3.96 20.29 -2.88
CA PRO A 41 5.36 20.03 -2.59
C PRO A 41 5.49 18.96 -1.50
N ALA A 42 6.44 18.04 -1.67
CA ALA A 42 6.77 17.08 -0.62
C ALA A 42 7.15 17.84 0.68
N PRO A 43 6.69 17.37 1.85
CA PRO A 43 6.94 18.04 3.12
C PRO A 43 8.44 18.10 3.41
N ASP A 44 8.87 19.17 4.09
CA ASP A 44 10.24 19.25 4.58
C ASP A 44 10.40 18.39 5.83
N TRP A 45 11.59 17.81 6.00
CA TRP A 45 11.91 16.94 7.13
C TRP A 45 13.39 16.99 7.46
N GLN A 46 13.69 16.61 8.69
CA GLN A 46 15.03 16.46 9.21
C GLN A 46 15.10 15.18 10.04
N LEU A 47 16.06 14.32 9.73
CA LEU A 47 16.25 13.03 10.39
C LEU A 47 17.74 12.84 10.69
N ASN A 48 18.05 12.05 11.70
CA ASN A 48 19.42 11.60 11.93
C ASN A 48 19.64 10.31 11.15
N ASP A 49 20.77 10.22 10.46
CA ASP A 49 21.21 8.97 9.84
C ASP A 49 21.77 8.00 10.90
N LEU A 50 22.28 6.86 10.43
CA LEU A 50 22.82 5.80 11.29
C LEU A 50 24.08 6.23 12.05
N ASP A 51 24.78 7.27 11.59
CA ASP A 51 25.98 7.83 12.22
C ASP A 51 25.63 9.00 13.17
N GLY A 52 24.35 9.32 13.33
CA GLY A 52 23.85 10.43 14.14
C GLY A 52 24.00 11.80 13.47
N LYS A 53 24.41 11.84 12.19
CA LYS A 53 24.46 13.08 11.44
C LYS A 53 23.05 13.47 11.01
N THR A 54 22.76 14.74 11.19
CA THR A 54 21.48 15.31 10.77
C THR A 54 21.44 15.53 9.26
N VAL A 55 20.44 14.94 8.61
CA VAL A 55 20.15 15.05 7.17
C VAL A 55 18.84 15.82 6.99
N LYS A 56 18.84 16.84 6.13
CA LYS A 56 17.64 17.61 5.80
C LYS A 56 17.18 17.29 4.39
N PHE A 57 15.87 17.28 4.17
CA PHE A 57 15.34 17.06 2.81
C PHE A 57 15.74 18.17 1.83
N SER A 58 15.89 19.39 2.35
CA SER A 58 16.38 20.54 1.58
C SER A 58 17.79 20.35 1.01
N ASP A 59 18.62 19.46 1.57
CA ASP A 59 19.97 19.17 1.06
C ASP A 59 19.95 18.48 -0.32
N PHE A 60 18.80 17.89 -0.70
CA PHE A 60 18.62 17.19 -1.97
C PHE A 60 17.90 18.01 -3.05
N ARG A 61 17.67 19.32 -2.82
CA ARG A 61 17.04 20.19 -3.82
C ARG A 61 17.84 20.22 -5.12
N GLY A 62 17.12 20.18 -6.25
CA GLY A 62 17.72 20.18 -7.59
C GLY A 62 18.22 18.82 -8.08
N LYS A 63 18.12 17.77 -7.26
CA LYS A 63 18.42 16.38 -7.64
C LYS A 63 17.14 15.59 -7.82
N VAL A 64 17.20 14.56 -8.66
CA VAL A 64 16.13 13.54 -8.69
C VAL A 64 16.35 12.60 -7.49
N VAL A 65 15.34 12.51 -6.61
CA VAL A 65 15.42 11.71 -5.38
C VAL A 65 14.34 10.65 -5.39
N ILE A 66 14.74 9.40 -5.16
CA ILE A 66 13.84 8.30 -4.86
C ILE A 66 13.87 8.09 -3.34
N LEU A 67 12.70 8.14 -2.70
CA LEU A 67 12.54 7.90 -1.28
C LEU A 67 11.89 6.53 -1.07
N ASP A 68 12.62 5.62 -0.44
CA ASP A 68 12.17 4.25 -0.16
C ASP A 68 11.92 4.08 1.35
N PHE A 69 10.67 3.76 1.71
CA PHE A 69 10.26 3.49 3.08
C PHE A 69 10.22 1.97 3.32
N TRP A 70 11.30 1.44 3.87
CA TRP A 70 11.46 0.00 4.08
C TRP A 70 11.89 -0.35 5.52
N ALA A 71 11.93 -1.64 5.81
CA ALA A 71 12.43 -2.16 7.09
C ALA A 71 13.10 -3.53 6.92
N THR A 72 13.97 -3.90 7.86
CA THR A 72 14.74 -5.16 7.83
C THR A 72 13.88 -6.42 7.84
N TRP A 73 12.67 -6.33 8.39
CA TRP A 73 11.67 -7.40 8.43
C TRP A 73 10.71 -7.37 7.23
N CYS A 74 10.78 -6.35 6.36
CA CYS A 74 9.96 -6.27 5.16
C CYS A 74 10.51 -7.22 4.09
N ALA A 75 9.92 -8.42 3.99
CA ALA A 75 10.31 -9.43 3.01
C ALA A 75 10.28 -8.95 1.54
N PRO A 76 9.19 -8.32 1.03
CA PRO A 76 9.17 -7.84 -0.35
C PRO A 76 10.19 -6.71 -0.59
N CYS A 77 10.32 -5.75 0.34
CA CYS A 77 11.29 -4.66 0.22
C CYS A 77 12.73 -5.20 0.04
N ARG A 78 13.12 -6.22 0.81
CA ARG A 78 14.46 -6.83 0.68
C ARG A 78 14.73 -7.43 -0.70
N VAL A 79 13.69 -7.91 -1.39
CA VAL A 79 13.81 -8.45 -2.75
C VAL A 79 14.00 -7.30 -3.76
N GLU A 80 13.50 -6.10 -3.47
CA GLU A 80 13.58 -4.92 -4.33
C GLU A 80 14.89 -4.13 -4.17
N ILE A 81 15.50 -4.11 -2.98
CA ILE A 81 16.75 -3.37 -2.70
C ILE A 81 17.86 -3.60 -3.75
N PRO A 82 18.16 -4.84 -4.20
CA PRO A 82 19.18 -5.05 -5.24
C PRO A 82 18.90 -4.27 -6.53
N ASN A 83 17.63 -4.08 -6.90
CA ASN A 83 17.25 -3.32 -8.08
C ASN A 83 17.51 -1.82 -7.88
N PHE A 84 17.25 -1.28 -6.67
CA PHE A 84 17.60 0.11 -6.35
C PHE A 84 19.11 0.34 -6.35
N VAL A 85 19.89 -0.61 -5.85
CA VAL A 85 21.37 -0.55 -5.90
C VAL A 85 21.85 -0.51 -7.35
N GLU A 86 21.26 -1.33 -8.22
CA GLU A 86 21.60 -1.34 -9.64
C GLU A 86 21.18 -0.05 -10.34
N LEU A 87 20.00 0.47 -10.04
CA LEU A 87 19.51 1.74 -10.57
C LEU A 87 20.43 2.91 -10.16
N GLN A 88 20.89 2.93 -8.91
CA GLN A 88 21.86 3.92 -8.44
C GLN A 88 23.20 3.82 -9.18
N LYS A 89 23.71 2.61 -9.46
CA LYS A 89 24.94 2.44 -10.24
C LYS A 89 24.81 2.95 -11.67
N GLN A 90 23.65 2.75 -12.30
CA GLN A 90 23.42 3.12 -13.69
C GLN A 90 23.14 4.61 -13.88
N TYR A 91 22.43 5.24 -12.95
CA TYR A 91 21.91 6.59 -13.11
C TYR A 91 22.40 7.60 -12.07
N GLY A 92 23.02 7.18 -10.97
CA GLY A 92 23.38 8.06 -9.86
C GLY A 92 24.29 9.24 -10.22
N ASP A 93 25.16 9.08 -11.22
CA ASP A 93 26.03 10.16 -11.72
C ASP A 93 25.37 11.03 -12.80
N ARG A 94 24.20 10.62 -13.31
CA ARG A 94 23.48 11.26 -14.42
C ARG A 94 22.34 12.17 -13.94
N VAL A 95 21.99 12.11 -12.66
CA VAL A 95 20.83 12.80 -12.05
C VAL A 95 21.18 13.60 -10.81
#